data_AF-A0A1F3UFH4-F1
#
_entry.id   AF-A0A1F3UFH4-F1
#
_cell.length_a   1.000
_cell.length_b   1.000
_cell.length_c   1.000
_cell.angle_alpha   90.00
_cell.angle_beta   90.00
_cell.angle_gamma   90.00
#
_symmetry.space_group_name_H-M   'P 1'
#
loop_
_entity.id
_entity.type
_entity.pdbx_description
1 polymer ?
#
loop_
_entity_poly.entity_id
_entity_poly.type
_entity_poly.pdbx_seq_one_letter_code
_entity_poly.pdbx_strand_id
1 'polypeptide(L)'
;MIPLDQMHLMHKILVAVRDYGAASFLSVLKIFGEANQNYLSFPLKGLTLALDFKISPTVWSFLDTLDQQVLEAGGRVYLTKDCRLNAENFCKMYPHVEAFSAVREYCDPLHRLQSLQSKRLGL
;
A
#
# COMPACT_ATOMS: atom_id res chain seq x y z
N MET A 1 0.50 -0.22 -5.61
CA MET A 1 -0.13 -0.56 -6.91
C MET A 1 -0.89 0.63 -7.44
N ILE A 2 -1.16 0.67 -8.74
CA ILE A 2 -1.92 1.71 -9.41
C ILE A 2 -3.02 1.04 -10.25
N PRO A 3 -4.30 1.45 -10.12
CA PRO A 3 -5.40 0.98 -10.96
C PRO A 3 -5.12 1.15 -12.45
N LEU A 4 -5.69 0.26 -13.28
CA LEU A 4 -5.39 0.23 -14.71
C LEU A 4 -5.78 1.53 -15.45
N ASP A 5 -6.90 2.13 -15.08
CA ASP A 5 -7.38 3.42 -15.60
C ASP A 5 -6.46 4.60 -15.23
N GLN A 6 -5.71 4.46 -14.13
CA GLN A 6 -4.74 5.44 -13.63
C GLN A 6 -3.30 5.10 -14.00
N MET A 7 -3.06 4.15 -14.92
CA MET A 7 -1.72 3.63 -15.22
C MET A 7 -0.70 4.71 -15.62
N HIS A 8 -1.16 5.81 -16.23
CA HIS A 8 -0.33 6.95 -16.61
C HIS A 8 0.37 7.61 -15.41
N LEU A 9 -0.21 7.50 -14.20
CA LEU A 9 0.39 8.01 -12.96
C LEU A 9 1.59 7.17 -12.48
N MET A 10 1.75 5.92 -12.96
CA MET A 10 2.95 5.13 -12.68
C MET A 10 4.22 5.83 -13.17
N HIS A 11 4.13 6.59 -14.26
CA HIS A 11 5.26 7.37 -14.75
C HIS A 11 5.73 8.42 -13.73
N LYS A 12 4.81 9.06 -12.98
CA LYS A 12 5.17 10.01 -11.92
C LYS A 12 5.96 9.34 -10.81
N ILE A 13 5.57 8.13 -10.41
CA ILE A 13 6.28 7.33 -9.40
C ILE A 13 7.68 6.98 -9.90
N LEU A 14 7.82 6.51 -11.14
CA LEU A 14 9.12 6.16 -11.72
C LEU A 14 10.05 7.39 -11.84
N VAL A 15 9.49 8.55 -12.19
CA VAL A 15 10.24 9.82 -12.21
C VAL A 15 10.70 10.21 -10.80
N ALA A 16 9.82 10.15 -9.80
CA ALA A 16 10.17 10.45 -8.42
C ALA A 16 11.28 9.50 -7.89
N VAL A 17 11.21 8.22 -8.23
CA VAL A 17 12.26 7.22 -7.90
C VAL A 17 13.58 7.55 -8.57
N ARG A 18 13.56 7.90 -9.86
CA ARG A 18 14.76 8.32 -10.61
C ARG A 18 15.39 9.56 -9.97
N ASP A 19 14.58 10.58 -9.67
CA ASP A 19 15.05 11.86 -9.15
C ASP A 19 15.57 11.76 -7.71
N TYR A 20 15.03 10.83 -6.93
CA TYR A 20 15.58 10.47 -5.61
C TYR A 20 16.99 9.86 -5.69
N GLY A 21 17.37 9.31 -6.86
CA GLY A 21 18.72 8.81 -7.11
C GLY A 21 19.07 7.50 -6.41
N ALA A 22 18.10 6.79 -5.85
CA ALA A 22 18.32 5.48 -5.24
C ALA A 22 18.10 4.35 -6.26
N ALA A 23 19.16 3.59 -6.52
CA ALA A 23 19.08 2.41 -7.38
C ALA A 23 18.31 1.29 -6.69
N SER A 24 17.27 0.78 -7.36
CA SER A 24 16.58 -0.47 -6.99
C SER A 24 16.99 -1.57 -7.96
N PHE A 25 18.00 -2.36 -7.59
CA PHE A 25 18.51 -3.44 -8.43
C PHE A 25 17.49 -4.59 -8.59
N LEU A 26 16.68 -4.82 -7.56
CA LEU A 26 15.59 -5.78 -7.60
C LEU A 26 14.29 -5.02 -7.83
N SER A 27 13.82 -5.04 -9.08
CA SER A 27 12.61 -4.33 -9.48
C SER A 27 11.65 -5.28 -10.18
N VAL A 28 10.39 -5.30 -9.74
CA VAL A 28 9.32 -6.11 -10.35
C VAL A 28 8.18 -5.22 -10.77
N LEU A 29 7.85 -5.26 -12.06
CA LEU A 29 6.64 -4.66 -12.63
C LEU A 29 5.71 -5.77 -13.10
N LYS A 30 4.46 -5.76 -12.64
CA LYS A 30 3.48 -6.77 -13.01
C LYS A 30 2.10 -6.13 -13.21
N ILE A 31 1.36 -6.65 -14.20
CA ILE A 31 -0.06 -6.33 -14.39
C ILE A 31 -0.88 -7.41 -13.67
N PHE A 32 -1.80 -6.98 -12.81
CA PHE A 32 -2.79 -7.84 -12.16
C PHE A 32 -4.10 -7.87 -12.94
N GLY A 33 -4.80 -9.00 -12.84
CA GLY A 33 -6.17 -9.17 -13.34
C GLY A 33 -7.21 -8.64 -12.35
N GLU A 34 -8.45 -9.11 -12.51
CA GLU A 34 -9.58 -8.67 -11.69
C GLU A 34 -9.38 -8.91 -10.19
N ALA A 35 -9.94 -8.01 -9.38
CA ALA A 35 -9.97 -8.15 -7.93
C ALA A 35 -10.91 -9.27 -7.50
N ASN A 36 -10.66 -9.83 -6.31
CA ASN A 36 -11.61 -10.70 -5.63
C ASN A 36 -12.51 -9.87 -4.67
N GLN A 37 -13.40 -10.56 -3.94
CA GLN A 37 -14.36 -9.95 -3.02
C GLN A 37 -13.87 -9.83 -1.57
N ASN A 38 -12.60 -10.12 -1.26
CA ASN A 38 -12.10 -10.04 0.12
C ASN A 38 -11.82 -8.59 0.51
N TYR A 39 -12.25 -8.19 1.71
CA TYR A 39 -12.23 -6.79 2.18
C TYR A 39 -10.84 -6.13 2.16
N LEU A 40 -9.80 -6.86 2.60
CA LEU A 40 -8.42 -6.36 2.65
C LEU A 40 -7.52 -6.95 1.55
N SER A 41 -8.09 -7.46 0.46
CA SER A 41 -7.26 -7.97 -0.64
C SER A 41 -6.42 -6.87 -1.24
N PHE A 42 -5.11 -7.09 -1.39
CA PHE A 42 -4.24 -6.13 -2.06
C PHE A 42 -4.51 -6.04 -3.57
N PRO A 43 -4.56 -7.15 -4.35
CA PRO A 43 -4.75 -7.11 -5.81
C PRO A 43 -5.98 -6.30 -6.26
N LEU A 44 -5.78 -5.45 -7.26
CA LEU A 44 -6.78 -4.79 -8.09
C LEU A 44 -6.31 -4.92 -9.54
N LYS A 45 -7.24 -4.78 -10.49
CA LYS A 45 -6.90 -4.68 -11.90
C LYS A 45 -6.02 -3.44 -12.13
N GLY A 46 -4.75 -3.66 -12.45
CA GLY A 46 -3.78 -2.57 -12.53
C GLY A 46 -2.33 -3.01 -12.47
N LEU A 47 -1.43 -2.04 -12.31
CA LEU A 47 0.01 -2.25 -12.24
C LEU A 47 0.48 -2.32 -10.79
N THR A 48 1.35 -3.27 -10.50
CA THR A 48 2.14 -3.30 -9.27
C THR A 48 3.61 -3.09 -9.60
N LEU A 49 4.26 -2.29 -8.77
CA LEU A 49 5.68 -2.03 -8.79
C LEU A 49 6.23 -2.38 -7.40
N ALA A 50 7.24 -3.24 -7.36
CA ALA A 50 8.01 -3.52 -6.15
C ALA A 50 9.46 -3.10 -6.40
N LEU A 51 10.01 -2.32 -5.46
CA LEU A 51 11.34 -1.75 -5.49
C LEU A 51 12.00 -1.96 -4.14
N ASP A 52 13.31 -2.20 -4.15
CA ASP A 52 14.13 -2.34 -2.95
C ASP A 52 15.08 -1.14 -2.83
N PHE A 53 14.90 -0.36 -1.77
CA PHE A 53 15.76 0.78 -1.46
C PHE A 53 16.68 0.47 -0.29
N LYS A 54 17.93 0.91 -0.38
CA LYS A 54 18.85 0.91 0.77
C LYS A 54 18.29 1.84 1.86
N ILE A 55 18.31 1.37 3.11
CA ILE A 55 17.92 2.19 4.26
C ILE A 55 18.87 3.39 4.38
N SER A 56 18.30 4.59 4.47
CA SER A 56 18.98 5.85 4.74
C SER A 56 18.05 6.77 5.55
N PRO A 57 18.56 7.83 6.21
CA PRO A 57 17.70 8.79 6.90
C PRO A 57 16.67 9.47 5.98
N THR A 58 16.99 9.65 4.69
CA THR A 58 16.14 10.32 3.69
C THR A 58 15.10 9.41 3.05
N VAL A 59 15.24 8.09 3.14
CA VAL A 59 14.33 7.16 2.45
C VAL A 59 12.92 7.22 3.03
N TRP A 60 12.79 7.55 4.31
CA TRP A 60 11.50 7.54 5.01
C TRP A 60 10.55 8.62 4.46
N SER A 61 11.02 9.86 4.33
CA SER A 61 10.24 10.96 3.76
C SER A 61 9.99 10.78 2.25
N PHE A 62 10.92 10.13 1.55
CA PHE A 62 10.72 9.75 0.17
C PHE A 62 9.59 8.72 0.02
N LEU A 63 9.55 7.70 0.88
CA LEU A 63 8.46 6.71 0.90
C LEU A 63 7.11 7.34 1.28
N ASP A 64 7.07 8.36 2.14
CA ASP A 64 5.86 9.15 2.40
C ASP A 64 5.33 9.81 1.12
N THR A 65 6.24 10.35 0.30
CA THR A 65 5.88 10.96 -0.98
C THR A 65 5.29 9.93 -1.95
N LEU A 66 5.87 8.73 -2.01
CA LEU A 66 5.33 7.65 -2.84
C LEU A 66 3.98 7.16 -2.34
N ASP A 67 3.76 7.05 -1.02
CA ASP A 67 2.46 6.67 -0.46
C ASP A 67 1.36 7.64 -0.89
N GLN A 68 1.65 8.95 -0.87
CA GLN A 68 0.70 9.97 -1.33
C GLN A 68 0.41 9.85 -2.83
N GLN A 69 1.43 9.66 -3.67
CA GLN A 69 1.22 9.46 -5.11
C GLN A 69 0.40 8.19 -5.42
N VAL A 70 0.63 7.11 -4.66
CA VAL A 70 -0.17 5.87 -4.77
C VAL A 70 -1.61 6.13 -4.34
N LEU A 71 -1.82 6.86 -3.25
CA LEU A 71 -3.14 7.22 -2.76
C LEU A 71 -3.91 8.11 -3.74
N GLU A 72 -3.28 9.16 -4.28
CA GLU A 72 -3.84 10.06 -5.28
C GLU A 72 -4.31 9.32 -6.54
N ALA A 73 -3.61 8.25 -6.90
CA ALA A 73 -3.97 7.39 -8.02
C ALA A 73 -5.10 6.39 -7.69
N GLY A 74 -5.70 6.43 -6.50
CA GLY A 74 -6.67 5.43 -6.05
C GLY A 74 -6.06 4.04 -5.84
N GLY A 75 -4.74 3.98 -5.69
CA GLY A 75 -3.99 2.76 -5.49
C GLY A 75 -3.89 2.36 -4.03
N ARG A 76 -3.07 1.34 -3.76
CA ARG A 76 -2.79 0.88 -2.40
C ARG A 76 -1.41 0.25 -2.24
N VAL A 77 -0.94 0.24 -0.99
CA VAL A 77 0.29 -0.43 -0.55
C VAL A 77 -0.03 -1.85 -0.08
N TYR A 78 0.86 -2.81 -0.33
CA TYR A 78 0.68 -4.19 0.10
C TYR A 78 1.08 -4.37 1.56
N LEU A 79 0.12 -4.74 2.42
CA LEU A 79 0.37 -4.88 3.86
C LEU A 79 1.47 -5.89 4.22
N THR A 80 1.68 -6.94 3.41
CA THR A 80 2.77 -7.91 3.67
C THR A 80 4.16 -7.33 3.43
N LYS A 81 4.26 -6.18 2.77
CA LYS A 81 5.48 -5.44 2.47
C LYS A 81 5.57 -4.12 3.23
N ASP A 82 4.60 -3.84 4.09
CA ASP A 82 4.49 -2.59 4.83
C ASP A 82 4.94 -2.74 6.29
N CYS A 83 5.71 -1.77 6.75
CA CYS A 83 6.02 -1.56 8.17
C CYS A 83 5.79 -0.12 8.66
N ARG A 84 5.35 0.81 7.81
CA ARG A 84 5.39 2.27 8.08
C ARG A 84 4.16 3.07 7.66
N LEU A 85 3.25 2.51 6.88
CA LEU A 85 2.04 3.19 6.41
C LEU A 85 1.22 3.72 7.59
N ASN A 86 0.75 4.96 7.53
CA ASN A 86 -0.11 5.48 8.58
C ASN A 86 -1.56 4.96 8.44
N ALA A 87 -2.31 4.96 9.54
CA ALA A 87 -3.69 4.46 9.58
C ALA A 87 -4.63 5.21 8.62
N GLU A 88 -4.47 6.54 8.48
CA GLU A 88 -5.32 7.36 7.63
C GLU A 88 -5.20 6.96 6.15
N ASN A 89 -3.97 6.86 5.63
CA ASN A 89 -3.70 6.42 4.27
C ASN A 89 -4.18 4.98 4.07
N PHE A 90 -3.98 4.10 5.06
CA PHE A 90 -4.48 2.74 5.01
C PHE A 90 -5.99 2.68 4.82
N CYS A 91 -6.78 3.41 5.62
CA CYS A 91 -8.23 3.44 5.48
C CYS A 91 -8.68 3.96 4.11
N LYS A 92 -8.00 4.97 3.56
CA LYS A 92 -8.31 5.49 2.21
C LYS A 92 -7.91 4.51 1.10
N MET A 93 -6.81 3.77 1.27
CA MET A 93 -6.33 2.76 0.32
C MET A 93 -7.16 1.46 0.34
N TYR A 94 -7.85 1.17 1.45
CA TYR A 94 -8.65 -0.03 1.66
C TYR A 94 -10.09 0.34 2.06
N PRO A 95 -10.96 0.67 1.07
CA PRO A 95 -12.29 1.23 1.34
C PRO A 95 -13.26 0.28 2.09
N HIS A 96 -12.94 -1.02 2.16
CA HIS A 96 -13.73 -2.01 2.88
C HIS A 96 -13.18 -2.32 4.28
N VAL A 97 -12.29 -1.48 4.81
CA VAL A 97 -11.68 -1.66 6.14
C VAL A 97 -12.74 -1.72 7.24
N GLU A 98 -13.79 -0.90 7.18
CA GLU A 98 -14.86 -0.88 8.19
C GLU A 98 -15.63 -2.20 8.22
N ALA A 99 -15.91 -2.79 7.06
CA ALA A 99 -16.55 -4.10 6.96
C ALA A 99 -15.66 -5.21 7.56
N PHE A 100 -14.34 -5.13 7.33
CA PHE A 100 -13.40 -6.05 7.96
C PHE A 100 -13.34 -5.86 9.48
N SER A 101 -13.31 -4.62 9.96
CA SER A 101 -13.32 -4.32 11.40
C SER A 101 -14.58 -4.85 12.07
N ALA A 102 -15.76 -4.72 11.44
CA ALA A 102 -17.00 -5.29 11.96
C ALA A 102 -16.95 -6.82 12.12
N VAL A 103 -16.37 -7.53 11.14
CA VAL A 103 -16.12 -8.98 11.26
C VAL A 103 -15.19 -9.29 12.43
N ARG A 104 -14.14 -8.48 12.59
CA ARG A 104 -13.20 -8.65 13.70
C ARG A 104 -13.86 -8.43 15.06
N GLU A 105 -14.67 -7.38 15.22
CA GLU A 105 -15.42 -7.13 16.47
C GLU A 105 -16.36 -8.28 16.80
N TYR A 106 -17.02 -8.85 15.78
CA TYR A 106 -17.88 -10.01 15.97
C TYR A 106 -17.11 -11.26 16.42
N CYS A 107 -15.95 -11.52 15.83
CA CYS A 107 -15.16 -12.73 16.10
C CYS A 107 -14.25 -12.63 17.34
N ASP A 108 -13.74 -11.44 17.66
CA ASP A 108 -12.78 -11.17 18.74
C ASP A 108 -13.11 -9.86 19.47
N PRO A 109 -14.26 -9.79 20.17
CA PRO A 109 -14.73 -8.55 20.85
C PRO A 109 -13.84 -8.12 22.02
N LEU A 110 -12.91 -8.98 22.47
CA LEU A 110 -11.94 -8.66 23.51
C LEU A 110 -10.58 -8.23 22.92
N HIS A 111 -10.48 -8.13 21.59
CA HIS A 111 -9.27 -7.82 20.83
C HIS A 111 -8.03 -8.59 21.29
N ARG A 112 -8.14 -9.91 21.47
CA ARG A 112 -7.02 -10.78 21.86
C ARG A 112 -6.04 -10.98 20.72
N LEU A 113 -6.51 -10.96 19.48
CA LEU A 113 -5.71 -11.12 18.27
C LEU A 113 -5.22 -9.75 17.80
N GLN A 114 -3.98 -9.42 18.13
CA GLN A 114 -3.36 -8.16 17.76
C GLN A 114 -1.93 -8.37 17.28
N SER A 115 -1.54 -7.60 16.27
CA SER A 115 -0.15 -7.46 15.83
C SER A 115 0.29 -6.00 15.95
N LEU A 116 1.59 -5.75 15.80
CA LEU A 116 2.10 -4.38 15.72
C LEU A 116 1.51 -3.63 14.52
N GLN A 117 1.27 -4.34 13.41
CA GLN A 117 0.64 -3.76 12.23
C GLN A 117 -0.84 -3.43 12.49
N SER A 118 -1.62 -4.32 13.12
CA SER A 118 -3.03 -4.02 13.41
C SER A 118 -3.17 -2.81 14.33
N LYS A 119 -2.34 -2.74 15.38
CA LYS A 119 -2.29 -1.58 16.29
C LYS A 119 -1.94 -0.27 15.58
N ARG A 120 -0.90 -0.29 14.73
CA ARG A 120 -0.48 0.90 13.96
C ARG A 120 -1.57 1.37 12.98
N LEU A 121 -2.27 0.43 12.36
CA LEU A 121 -3.27 0.72 11.34
C LEU A 121 -4.67 0.99 11.89
N GLY A 122 -4.85 0.92 13.22
CA GLY A 122 -6.15 1.13 13.86
C GLY A 122 -7.15 0.01 13.56
N LEU A 123 -6.66 -1.19 13.27
CA LEU A 123 -7.47 -2.39 13.13
C LEU A 123 -7.73 -2.99 14.51
#